data_AF-A0A7W0LJ91-F1
#
_entry.id   AF-A0A7W0LJ91-F1
#
_cell.length_a   1.000
_cell.length_b   1.000
_cell.length_c   1.000
_cell.angle_alpha   90.00
_cell.angle_beta   90.00
_cell.angle_gamma   90.00
#
_symmetry.space_group_name_H-M   'P 1'
#
loop_
_entity.id
_entity.type
_entity.pdbx_description
1 polymer ?
#
loop_
_entity_poly.entity_id
_entity_poly.type
_entity_poly.pdbx_seq_one_letter_code
_entity_poly.pdbx_strand_id
1 'polypeptide(L)'
;PAGFTVRESALVGWAGLRGAIPIVLATFPVIEGVEHAGSFFNIVFFVVLTSTLIQGATFDPLARALGLTTSEPALSEPLHEVGMIRALGAEVLEFRVRDGDAIAGRLVNQLMLPRDALVSVIVRDDEALLPRGSTEIAARDRLHILVRESAHAEVEDLFERWHNGPIEQPEAQLPVLRGRPPIFSVKPWRTEQGDPAAPDDVEGISVVRVVRTRREQRGALLVLADGRMAVTGEGVVATGGAAQLLRYCRERIRRAKSEQARAWWQEVAGVVSQAGLR
;
A
#
# COMPACT_ATOMS: atom_id res chain seq x y z
N PRO A 1 -38.69 -17.00 0.77
CA PRO A 1 -38.99 -18.22 -0.03
C PRO A 1 -37.74 -18.63 -0.82
N ALA A 2 -37.20 -19.82 -0.57
CA ALA A 2 -35.87 -20.25 -1.00
C ALA A 2 -35.71 -20.15 -2.53
N GLY A 3 -34.79 -19.29 -2.98
CA GLY A 3 -34.55 -18.94 -4.39
C GLY A 3 -33.69 -19.94 -5.13
N PHE A 4 -34.02 -21.24 -5.08
CA PHE A 4 -33.34 -22.26 -5.87
C PHE A 4 -34.24 -22.75 -7.01
N THR A 5 -33.69 -22.81 -8.20
CA THR A 5 -34.28 -23.49 -9.35
C THR A 5 -34.35 -25.01 -9.11
N VAL A 6 -35.19 -25.71 -9.86
CA VAL A 6 -35.33 -27.17 -9.78
C VAL A 6 -34.01 -27.88 -10.04
N ARG A 7 -33.16 -27.33 -10.92
CA ARG A 7 -31.82 -27.87 -11.21
C ARG A 7 -30.87 -27.70 -10.04
N GLU A 8 -30.86 -26.52 -9.40
CA GLU A 8 -30.04 -26.25 -8.22
C GLU A 8 -30.48 -27.11 -7.04
N SER A 9 -31.79 -27.27 -6.84
CA SER A 9 -32.33 -28.17 -5.82
C SER A 9 -31.95 -29.64 -6.06
N ALA A 10 -31.90 -30.08 -7.33
CA ALA A 10 -31.44 -31.42 -7.69
C ALA A 10 -29.94 -31.62 -7.44
N LEU A 11 -29.10 -30.61 -7.75
CA LEU A 11 -27.66 -30.66 -7.47
C LEU A 11 -27.37 -30.62 -5.95
N VAL A 12 -28.08 -29.77 -5.21
CA VAL A 12 -27.99 -29.70 -3.74
C VAL A 12 -28.49 -30.99 -3.10
N GLY A 13 -29.55 -31.62 -3.63
CA GLY A 13 -30.01 -32.93 -3.18
C GLY A 13 -29.07 -34.09 -3.55
N TRP A 14 -28.29 -33.95 -4.63
CA TRP A 14 -27.25 -34.91 -5.02
C TRP A 14 -25.99 -34.76 -4.16
N ALA A 15 -25.64 -33.54 -3.78
CA ALA A 15 -24.54 -33.22 -2.87
C ALA A 15 -24.89 -33.48 -1.39
N GLY A 16 -26.17 -33.38 -1.06
CA GLY A 16 -26.68 -33.30 0.30
C GLY A 16 -27.26 -34.61 0.80
N LEU A 17 -26.69 -35.06 1.93
CA LEU A 17 -27.28 -35.97 2.93
C LEU A 17 -26.99 -37.47 2.81
N ARG A 18 -25.72 -37.89 2.77
CA ARG A 18 -25.29 -39.25 3.22
C ARG A 18 -23.93 -39.32 3.94
N GLY A 19 -23.47 -38.22 4.53
CA GLY A 19 -22.15 -38.15 5.19
C GLY A 19 -22.18 -38.50 6.68
N ALA A 20 -21.26 -39.37 7.11
CA ALA A 20 -20.91 -39.76 8.49
C ALA A 20 -21.99 -40.45 9.35
N ILE A 21 -23.26 -40.09 9.27
CA ILE A 21 -24.32 -40.61 10.17
C ILE A 21 -24.44 -42.15 10.13
N PRO A 22 -24.48 -42.83 8.96
CA PRO A 22 -24.60 -44.29 8.95
C PRO A 22 -23.37 -44.99 9.55
N ILE A 23 -22.18 -44.40 9.41
CA ILE A 23 -20.95 -44.94 10.02
C ILE A 23 -21.02 -44.83 11.54
N VAL A 24 -21.50 -43.68 12.06
CA VAL A 24 -21.72 -43.49 13.50
C VAL A 24 -22.80 -44.44 14.03
N LEU A 25 -23.90 -44.64 13.30
CA LEU A 25 -24.94 -45.58 13.72
C LEU A 25 -24.43 -47.03 13.72
N ALA A 26 -23.51 -47.38 12.81
CA ALA A 26 -22.90 -48.69 12.74
C ALA A 26 -21.89 -48.97 13.87
N THR A 27 -21.45 -47.97 14.63
CA THR A 27 -20.59 -48.22 15.81
C THR A 27 -21.39 -48.70 17.03
N PHE A 28 -22.68 -48.36 17.14
CA PHE A 28 -23.48 -48.78 18.30
C PHE A 28 -23.55 -50.31 18.48
N PRO A 29 -23.84 -51.14 17.45
CA PRO A 29 -23.82 -52.59 17.61
C PRO A 29 -22.44 -53.17 17.93
N VAL A 30 -21.37 -52.50 17.49
CA VAL A 30 -19.98 -52.90 17.75
C VAL A 30 -19.61 -52.64 19.22
N ILE A 31 -20.05 -51.52 19.77
CA ILE A 31 -19.84 -51.15 21.19
C ILE A 31 -20.63 -52.08 22.11
N GLU A 32 -21.85 -52.45 21.73
CA GLU A 32 -22.72 -53.37 22.48
C GLU A 32 -22.33 -54.85 22.34
N GLY A 33 -21.28 -55.17 21.56
CA GLY A 33 -20.77 -56.54 21.42
C GLY A 33 -21.73 -57.51 20.73
N VAL A 34 -22.60 -57.00 19.84
CA VAL A 34 -23.57 -57.82 19.11
C VAL A 34 -22.84 -58.82 18.19
N GLU A 35 -23.34 -60.05 18.11
CA GLU A 35 -22.79 -61.08 17.24
C GLU A 35 -22.75 -60.57 15.78
N HIS A 36 -21.63 -60.77 15.08
CA HIS A 36 -21.40 -60.27 13.71
C HIS A 36 -21.38 -58.74 13.53
N ALA A 37 -21.39 -57.92 14.60
CA ALA A 37 -21.39 -56.46 14.49
C ALA A 37 -20.22 -55.89 13.67
N GLY A 38 -19.03 -56.48 13.76
CA GLY A 38 -17.88 -56.08 12.95
C GLY A 38 -18.10 -56.25 11.45
N SER A 39 -18.80 -57.31 11.03
CA SER A 39 -19.15 -57.54 9.62
C SER A 39 -20.16 -56.51 9.13
N PHE A 40 -21.19 -56.21 9.92
CA PHE A 40 -22.16 -55.16 9.60
C PHE A 40 -21.50 -53.77 9.53
N PHE A 41 -20.59 -53.47 10.46
CA PHE A 41 -19.81 -52.24 10.44
C PHE A 41 -18.98 -52.12 9.16
N ASN A 42 -18.24 -53.16 8.78
CA ASN A 42 -17.42 -53.16 7.57
C ASN A 42 -18.28 -52.97 6.31
N ILE A 43 -19.43 -53.64 6.22
CA ILE A 43 -20.36 -53.47 5.09
C ILE A 43 -20.85 -52.02 5.01
N VAL A 44 -21.34 -51.45 6.12
CA VAL A 44 -21.82 -50.07 6.16
C VAL A 44 -20.69 -49.09 5.84
N PHE A 45 -19.50 -49.30 6.39
CA PHE A 45 -18.31 -48.49 6.13
C PHE A 45 -17.96 -48.48 4.64
N PHE A 46 -17.83 -49.64 4.00
CA PHE A 46 -17.49 -49.72 2.58
C PHE A 46 -18.59 -49.18 1.67
N VAL A 47 -19.87 -49.42 1.99
CA VAL A 47 -20.99 -48.85 1.23
C VAL A 47 -20.96 -47.32 1.29
N VAL A 48 -20.76 -46.74 2.48
CA VAL A 48 -20.68 -45.28 2.64
C VAL A 48 -19.43 -44.73 1.95
N LEU A 49 -18.27 -45.36 2.13
CA LEU A 49 -17.01 -44.92 1.52
C LEU A 49 -17.09 -44.94 -0.01
N THR A 50 -17.51 -46.06 -0.59
CA THR A 50 -17.63 -46.20 -2.05
C THR A 50 -18.71 -45.28 -2.61
N SER A 51 -19.86 -45.13 -1.95
CA SER A 51 -20.90 -44.19 -2.40
C SER A 51 -20.42 -42.74 -2.35
N THR A 52 -19.68 -42.34 -1.30
CA THR A 52 -19.11 -40.99 -1.17
C THR A 52 -18.06 -40.73 -2.24
N LEU A 53 -17.20 -41.71 -2.56
CA LEU A 53 -16.21 -41.58 -3.63
C LEU A 53 -16.88 -41.45 -5.01
N ILE A 54 -17.89 -42.27 -5.31
CA ILE A 54 -18.63 -42.20 -6.57
C ILE A 54 -19.38 -40.87 -6.67
N GLN A 55 -20.05 -40.43 -5.60
CA GLN A 55 -20.76 -39.16 -5.56
C GLN A 55 -19.81 -37.99 -5.74
N GLY A 56 -18.67 -37.99 -5.04
CA GLY A 56 -17.63 -36.97 -5.18
C GLY A 56 -17.08 -36.88 -6.61
N ALA A 57 -16.82 -38.03 -7.25
CA ALA A 57 -16.36 -38.08 -8.64
C ALA A 57 -17.45 -37.66 -9.66
N THR A 58 -18.72 -37.92 -9.35
CA THR A 58 -19.85 -37.64 -10.25
C THR A 58 -20.41 -36.23 -10.08
N PHE A 59 -20.07 -35.54 -8.98
CA PHE A 59 -20.60 -34.22 -8.66
C PHE A 59 -20.27 -33.17 -9.73
N ASP A 60 -18.99 -33.07 -10.10
CA ASP A 60 -18.53 -32.09 -11.08
C ASP A 60 -19.09 -32.33 -12.49
N PRO A 61 -19.06 -33.57 -13.05
CA PRO A 61 -19.76 -33.88 -14.30
C PRO A 61 -21.27 -33.55 -14.28
N LEU A 62 -21.96 -33.84 -13.16
CA LEU A 62 -23.39 -33.55 -13.01
C LEU A 62 -23.67 -32.05 -12.96
N ALA A 63 -22.87 -31.28 -12.22
CA ALA A 63 -22.97 -29.83 -12.16
C ALA A 63 -22.80 -29.20 -13.55
N ARG A 64 -21.85 -29.70 -14.34
CA ARG A 64 -21.63 -29.29 -15.73
C ARG A 64 -22.82 -29.63 -16.61
N ALA A 65 -23.35 -30.86 -16.51
CA ALA A 65 -24.49 -31.31 -17.29
C ALA A 65 -25.78 -30.52 -16.99
N LEU A 66 -25.96 -30.05 -15.76
CA LEU A 66 -27.09 -29.22 -15.35
C LEU A 66 -26.93 -27.74 -15.72
N GLY A 67 -25.76 -27.34 -16.27
CA GLY A 67 -25.44 -25.96 -16.59
C GLY A 67 -25.31 -25.07 -15.35
N LEU A 68 -24.96 -25.67 -14.20
CA LEU A 68 -24.82 -24.99 -12.91
C LEU A 68 -23.35 -24.70 -12.57
N THR A 69 -22.43 -25.10 -13.44
CA THR A 69 -21.05 -24.62 -13.40
C THR A 69 -20.98 -23.30 -14.12
N THR A 70 -20.62 -22.25 -13.39
CA THR A 70 -20.19 -21.00 -14.01
C THR A 70 -18.66 -21.03 -14.16
N SER A 71 -18.14 -20.43 -15.22
CA SER A 71 -16.69 -20.22 -15.38
C SER A 71 -16.20 -19.01 -14.58
N GLU A 72 -17.11 -18.28 -13.96
CA GLU A 72 -16.79 -17.26 -12.97
C GLU A 72 -16.35 -17.96 -11.67
N PRO A 73 -15.12 -17.73 -11.19
CA PRO A 73 -14.72 -18.27 -9.90
C PRO A 73 -15.72 -17.84 -8.82
N ALA A 74 -16.13 -18.77 -7.94
CA ALA A 74 -17.11 -18.54 -6.87
C ALA A 74 -16.67 -17.49 -5.82
N LEU A 75 -15.48 -16.94 -6.01
CA LEU A 75 -14.93 -15.76 -5.37
C LEU A 75 -14.47 -14.88 -6.53
N SER A 76 -15.01 -13.66 -6.64
CA SER A 76 -14.32 -12.60 -7.37
C SER A 76 -12.88 -12.62 -6.90
N GLU A 77 -11.92 -12.87 -7.79
CA GLU A 77 -10.50 -12.96 -7.44
C GLU A 77 -10.15 -11.78 -6.53
N PRO A 78 -9.77 -12.00 -5.27
CA PRO A 78 -9.23 -10.92 -4.47
C PRO A 78 -8.02 -10.43 -5.22
N LEU A 79 -8.07 -9.16 -5.64
CA LEU A 79 -6.98 -8.40 -6.24
C LEU A 79 -5.63 -8.89 -5.70
N HIS A 80 -4.92 -9.65 -6.53
CA HIS A 80 -3.51 -10.05 -6.42
C HIS A 80 -2.95 -10.18 -4.99
N GLU A 81 -3.10 -11.39 -4.45
CA GLU A 81 -2.11 -12.05 -3.60
C GLU A 81 -1.55 -11.22 -2.43
N VAL A 82 -2.38 -11.02 -1.40
CA VAL A 82 -1.95 -10.62 -0.04
C VAL A 82 -0.74 -11.44 0.44
N GLY A 83 -0.62 -12.70 0.00
CA GLY A 83 0.54 -13.57 0.27
C GLY A 83 1.85 -13.11 -0.37
N MET A 84 1.83 -12.55 -1.60
CA MET A 84 3.03 -12.09 -2.30
C MET A 84 3.53 -10.76 -1.74
N ILE A 85 2.61 -9.85 -1.41
CA ILE A 85 2.95 -8.56 -0.77
C ILE A 85 3.60 -8.82 0.60
N ARG A 86 3.06 -9.75 1.39
CA ARG A 86 3.66 -10.19 2.66
C ARG A 86 5.03 -10.84 2.46
N ALA A 87 5.20 -11.66 1.43
CA ALA A 87 6.51 -12.24 1.09
C ALA A 87 7.56 -11.18 0.70
N LEU A 88 7.13 -10.00 0.23
CA LEU A 88 7.97 -8.85 -0.10
C LEU A 88 8.16 -7.87 1.09
N GLY A 89 7.68 -8.24 2.29
CA GLY A 89 7.82 -7.44 3.51
C GLY A 89 6.90 -6.21 3.54
N ALA A 90 5.75 -6.28 2.87
CA ALA A 90 4.74 -5.23 2.89
C ALA A 90 3.34 -5.83 3.09
N GLU A 91 2.36 -4.99 3.34
CA GLU A 91 0.97 -5.37 3.41
C GLU A 91 0.04 -4.22 3.05
N VAL A 92 -1.21 -4.53 2.76
CA VAL A 92 -2.23 -3.54 2.43
C VAL A 92 -3.21 -3.44 3.59
N LEU A 93 -3.24 -2.28 4.24
CA LEU A 93 -4.19 -1.92 5.28
C LEU A 93 -5.39 -1.19 4.68
N GLU A 94 -6.59 -1.52 5.14
CA GLU A 94 -7.81 -0.79 4.80
C GLU A 94 -8.18 0.17 5.95
N PHE A 95 -8.33 1.45 5.63
CA PHE A 95 -8.86 2.46 6.55
C PHE A 95 -10.19 3.00 6.01
N ARG A 96 -11.25 2.87 6.81
CA ARG A 96 -12.58 3.38 6.47
C ARG A 96 -12.84 4.71 7.17
N VAL A 97 -13.02 5.77 6.39
CA VAL A 97 -13.33 7.12 6.89
C VAL A 97 -14.77 7.16 7.36
N ARG A 98 -14.98 7.48 8.63
CA ARG A 98 -16.30 7.63 9.25
C ARG A 98 -16.77 9.08 9.16
N ASP A 99 -18.08 9.26 9.29
CA ASP A 99 -18.65 10.60 9.44
C ASP A 99 -18.10 11.22 10.74
N GLY A 100 -17.41 12.36 10.64
CA GLY A 100 -16.83 13.07 11.78
C GLY A 100 -15.35 12.76 12.07
N ASP A 101 -14.71 11.85 11.33
CA ASP A 101 -13.27 11.61 11.46
C ASP A 101 -12.48 12.87 11.09
N ALA A 102 -11.42 13.16 11.86
CA ALA A 102 -10.55 14.33 11.65
C ALA A 102 -9.84 14.34 10.28
N ILE A 103 -9.72 13.17 9.64
CA ILE A 103 -9.13 13.00 8.30
C ILE A 103 -10.03 13.48 7.17
N ALA A 104 -11.34 13.57 7.38
CA ALA A 104 -12.27 13.99 6.34
C ALA A 104 -12.01 15.47 5.96
N GLY A 105 -12.02 15.77 4.66
CA GLY A 105 -11.67 17.08 4.11
C GLY A 105 -10.16 17.37 4.05
N ARG A 106 -9.30 16.41 4.41
CA ARG A 106 -7.84 16.53 4.25
C ARG A 106 -7.39 16.03 2.90
N LEU A 107 -6.26 16.56 2.43
CA LEU A 107 -5.60 16.09 1.22
C LEU A 107 -4.73 14.87 1.52
N VAL A 108 -4.53 13.98 0.54
CA VAL A 108 -3.64 12.81 0.67
C VAL A 108 -2.21 13.21 1.12
N ASN A 109 -1.69 14.36 0.68
CA ASN A 109 -0.38 14.85 1.10
C ASN A 109 -0.34 15.45 2.51
N GLN A 110 -1.48 15.56 3.19
CA GLN A 110 -1.61 16.03 4.58
C GLN A 110 -1.81 14.87 5.56
N LEU A 111 -1.81 13.62 5.08
CA LEU A 111 -2.12 12.46 5.91
C LEU A 111 -0.99 12.06 6.85
N MET A 112 0.20 12.66 6.74
CA MET A 112 1.36 12.34 7.59
C MET A 112 1.79 10.88 7.55
N LEU A 113 1.57 10.22 6.40
CA LEU A 113 2.04 8.86 6.17
C LEU A 113 3.59 8.83 6.20
N PRO A 114 4.19 7.81 6.83
CA PRO A 114 5.64 7.61 6.78
C PRO A 114 6.09 7.32 5.35
N ARG A 115 7.40 7.49 5.08
CA ARG A 115 7.98 7.29 3.74
C ARG A 115 7.79 5.87 3.19
N ASP A 116 7.65 4.90 4.08
CA ASP A 116 7.43 3.48 3.77
C ASP A 116 5.94 3.09 3.71
N ALA A 117 5.04 4.08 3.63
CA ALA A 117 3.61 3.88 3.43
C ALA A 117 3.07 4.78 2.30
N LEU A 118 2.07 4.28 1.55
CA LEU A 118 1.40 5.05 0.50
C LEU A 118 -0.07 4.65 0.37
N VAL A 119 -0.94 5.64 0.11
CA VAL A 119 -2.34 5.36 -0.30
C VAL A 119 -2.31 4.85 -1.74
N SER A 120 -2.69 3.59 -1.96
CA SER A 120 -2.63 2.94 -3.27
C SER A 120 -3.90 3.19 -4.08
N VAL A 121 -5.07 3.09 -3.44
CA VAL A 121 -6.38 3.36 -4.04
C VAL A 121 -7.35 3.89 -2.99
N ILE A 122 -8.22 4.80 -3.40
CA ILE A 122 -9.36 5.26 -2.61
C ILE A 122 -10.61 4.70 -3.27
N VAL A 123 -11.48 4.03 -2.52
CA VAL A 123 -12.78 3.58 -3.02
C VAL A 123 -13.86 4.52 -2.51
N ARG A 124 -14.55 5.19 -3.43
CA ARG A 124 -15.64 6.14 -3.16
C ARG A 124 -16.82 5.79 -4.05
N ASP A 125 -18.01 5.65 -3.47
CA ASP A 125 -19.23 5.29 -4.20
C ASP A 125 -19.05 4.05 -5.09
N ASP A 126 -18.30 3.05 -4.57
CA ASP A 126 -17.89 1.82 -5.26
C ASP A 126 -17.03 2.00 -6.52
N GLU A 127 -16.49 3.19 -6.75
CA GLU A 127 -15.50 3.48 -7.78
C GLU A 127 -14.07 3.59 -7.22
N ALA A 128 -13.10 3.08 -7.97
CA ALA A 128 -11.68 3.17 -7.64
C ALA A 128 -11.09 4.50 -8.14
N LEU A 129 -10.65 5.32 -7.20
CA LEU A 129 -9.95 6.58 -7.45
C LEU A 129 -8.44 6.38 -7.25
N LEU A 130 -7.66 6.81 -8.23
CA LEU A 130 -6.20 6.86 -8.14
C LEU A 130 -5.78 8.14 -7.39
N PRO A 131 -5.28 8.04 -6.16
CA PRO A 131 -4.98 9.21 -5.35
C PRO A 131 -3.79 9.98 -5.91
N ARG A 132 -3.90 11.31 -5.87
CA ARG A 132 -2.79 12.25 -6.01
C ARG A 132 -2.59 12.95 -4.66
N GLY A 133 -1.45 13.58 -4.45
CA GLY A 133 -1.22 14.36 -3.23
C GLY A 133 -2.29 15.45 -3.00
N SER A 134 -2.94 15.94 -4.06
CA SER A 134 -4.02 16.93 -4.03
C SER A 134 -5.43 16.32 -3.96
N THR A 135 -5.57 15.00 -3.87
CA THR A 135 -6.88 14.35 -3.73
C THR A 135 -7.40 14.58 -2.32
N GLU A 136 -8.63 15.09 -2.20
CA GLU A 136 -9.30 15.29 -0.92
C GLU A 136 -10.01 14.01 -0.48
N ILE A 137 -9.81 13.64 0.79
CA ILE A 137 -10.46 12.52 1.46
C ILE A 137 -11.86 12.94 1.88
N ALA A 138 -12.87 12.15 1.50
CA ALA A 138 -14.25 12.37 1.87
C ALA A 138 -14.68 11.39 2.97
N ALA A 139 -15.72 11.75 3.71
CA ALA A 139 -16.38 10.80 4.60
C ALA A 139 -16.89 9.60 3.79
N ARG A 140 -16.83 8.41 4.39
CA ARG A 140 -17.19 7.11 3.79
C ARG A 140 -16.22 6.58 2.73
N ASP A 141 -15.12 7.27 2.46
CA ASP A 141 -14.04 6.71 1.66
C ASP A 141 -13.45 5.45 2.34
N ARG A 142 -13.00 4.50 1.51
CA ARG A 142 -12.10 3.42 1.92
C ARG A 142 -10.72 3.65 1.34
N LEU A 143 -9.75 3.94 2.17
CA LEU A 143 -8.36 4.10 1.78
C LEU A 143 -7.69 2.74 1.88
N HIS A 144 -7.07 2.29 0.79
CA HIS A 144 -6.18 1.14 0.81
C HIS A 144 -4.75 1.68 0.85
N ILE A 145 -3.98 1.24 1.84
CA ILE A 145 -2.67 1.79 2.16
C ILE A 145 -1.67 0.65 2.10
N LEU A 146 -0.72 0.73 1.18
CA LEU A 146 0.40 -0.20 1.12
C LEU A 146 1.46 0.27 2.13
N VAL A 147 1.85 -0.61 3.05
CA VAL A 147 2.75 -0.32 4.17
C VAL A 147 3.84 -1.38 4.22
N ARG A 148 5.12 -0.97 4.34
CA ARG A 148 6.23 -1.89 4.63
C ARG A 148 6.16 -2.31 6.10
N GLU A 149 6.59 -3.52 6.43
CA GLU A 149 6.62 -4.07 7.80
C GLU A 149 7.26 -3.11 8.83
N SER A 150 8.32 -2.38 8.46
CA SER A 150 8.99 -1.41 9.34
C SER A 150 8.14 -0.22 9.78
N ALA A 151 7.08 0.12 9.04
CA ALA A 151 6.24 1.29 9.27
C ALA A 151 4.83 0.93 9.77
N HIS A 152 4.55 -0.36 10.00
CA HIS A 152 3.23 -0.85 10.40
C HIS A 152 2.70 -0.16 11.66
N ALA A 153 3.48 -0.20 12.75
CA ALA A 153 3.09 0.37 14.04
C ALA A 153 2.83 1.88 13.95
N GLU A 154 3.66 2.60 13.18
CA GLU A 154 3.51 4.05 12.99
C GLU A 154 2.21 4.39 12.23
N VAL A 155 1.83 3.56 11.25
CA VAL A 155 0.58 3.72 10.50
C VAL A 155 -0.64 3.38 11.36
N GLU A 156 -0.57 2.35 12.21
CA GLU A 156 -1.64 2.04 13.16
C GLU A 156 -1.90 3.19 14.14
N ASP A 157 -0.84 3.77 14.71
CA ASP A 157 -0.95 4.96 15.59
C ASP A 157 -1.54 6.17 14.84
N LEU A 158 -1.27 6.27 13.54
CA LEU A 158 -1.81 7.31 12.68
C LEU A 158 -3.32 7.15 12.45
N PHE A 159 -3.84 5.92 12.42
CA PHE A 159 -5.27 5.67 12.27
C PHE A 159 -6.07 6.24 13.45
N GLU A 160 -5.56 6.14 14.68
CA GLU A 160 -6.20 6.75 15.85
C GLU A 160 -6.23 8.29 15.74
N ARG A 161 -5.15 8.90 15.24
CA ARG A 161 -5.10 10.35 14.98
C ARG A 161 -6.04 10.78 13.86
N TRP A 162 -6.23 9.94 12.84
CA TRP A 162 -7.17 10.22 11.76
C TRP A 162 -8.63 10.18 12.21
N HIS A 163 -8.97 9.34 13.19
CA HIS A 163 -10.29 9.36 13.81
C HIS A 163 -10.47 10.59 14.70
N ASN A 164 -9.56 10.80 15.66
CA ASN A 164 -9.81 11.70 16.79
C ASN A 164 -9.22 13.11 16.63
N GLY A 165 -8.21 13.26 15.77
CA GLY A 165 -7.41 14.48 15.66
C GLY A 165 -6.56 14.80 16.91
N PRO A 166 -5.80 15.90 16.88
CA PRO A 166 -5.57 16.78 15.74
C PRO A 166 -4.66 16.13 14.68
N ILE A 167 -4.96 16.40 13.41
CA ILE A 167 -4.00 16.13 12.31
C ILE A 167 -3.14 17.37 12.19
N GLU A 168 -2.05 17.41 12.96
CA GLU A 168 -1.06 18.47 12.91
C GLU A 168 -0.39 18.46 11.54
N GLN A 169 -0.54 19.56 10.79
CA GLN A 169 0.34 19.81 9.66
C GLN A 169 1.70 20.21 10.22
N PRO A 170 2.82 19.76 9.64
CA PRO A 170 4.08 20.45 9.81
C PRO A 170 3.80 21.87 9.34
N GLU A 171 3.69 22.80 10.29
CA GLU A 171 3.52 24.20 9.99
C GLU A 171 4.62 24.51 8.97
N ALA A 172 4.24 24.91 7.76
CA ALA A 172 5.21 25.30 6.75
C ALA A 172 5.88 26.54 7.31
N GLN A 173 6.98 26.34 8.04
CA GLN A 173 7.77 27.42 8.60
C GLN A 173 8.25 28.21 7.39
N LEU A 174 7.54 29.30 7.11
CA LEU A 174 7.97 30.24 6.11
C LEU A 174 9.37 30.65 6.56
N PRO A 175 10.37 30.43 5.70
CA PRO A 175 11.73 30.67 6.13
C PRO A 175 11.85 32.10 6.63
N VAL A 176 12.41 32.25 7.82
CA VAL A 176 12.62 33.57 8.41
C VAL A 176 13.61 34.30 7.52
N LEU A 177 13.14 35.29 6.76
CA LEU A 177 13.99 36.15 5.93
C LEU A 177 14.96 36.90 6.83
N ARG A 178 16.19 36.37 6.97
CA ARG A 178 17.26 37.07 7.68
C ARG A 178 17.76 38.21 6.78
N GLY A 179 17.84 39.43 7.33
CA GLY A 179 18.28 40.64 6.61
C GLY A 179 19.75 40.67 6.16
N ARG A 180 20.42 39.51 6.07
CA ARG A 180 21.79 39.39 5.56
C ARG A 180 21.77 38.58 4.26
N PRO A 181 22.43 39.06 3.18
CA PRO A 181 22.49 38.30 1.94
C PRO A 181 23.05 36.89 2.22
N PRO A 182 22.37 35.82 1.78
CA PRO A 182 22.87 34.48 1.99
C PRO A 182 24.22 34.29 1.28
N ILE A 183 25.21 33.83 2.02
CA ILE A 183 26.51 33.46 1.45
C ILE A 183 26.29 32.19 0.63
N PHE A 184 26.62 32.25 -0.65
CA PHE A 184 26.68 31.06 -1.49
C PHE A 184 27.89 30.23 -1.09
N SER A 185 27.68 28.96 -0.74
CA SER A 185 28.74 28.00 -0.43
C SER A 185 28.64 26.78 -1.34
N VAL A 186 29.78 26.18 -1.64
CA VAL A 186 29.86 24.82 -2.18
C VAL A 186 30.84 24.06 -1.31
N LYS A 187 30.40 22.97 -0.70
CA LYS A 187 31.22 22.14 0.19
C LYS A 187 31.15 20.67 -0.24
N PRO A 188 32.18 19.86 0.04
CA PRO A 188 32.09 18.41 -0.09
C PRO A 188 30.97 17.86 0.81
N TRP A 189 30.19 16.91 0.29
CA TRP A 189 29.26 16.13 1.10
C TRP A 189 30.06 15.15 1.96
N ARG A 190 29.84 15.15 3.28
CA ARG A 190 30.50 14.20 4.19
C ARG A 190 29.57 13.04 4.46
N THR A 191 30.10 11.82 4.53
CA THR A 191 29.32 10.60 4.82
C THR A 191 28.60 10.67 6.18
N GLU A 192 29.15 11.42 7.13
CA GLU A 192 28.55 11.70 8.44
C GLU A 192 27.24 12.49 8.35
N GLN A 193 26.96 13.18 7.24
CA GLN A 193 25.73 13.94 7.00
C GLN A 193 24.57 13.07 6.48
N GLY A 194 24.77 11.75 6.38
CA GLY A 194 23.75 10.81 5.96
C GLY A 194 23.52 10.77 4.44
N ASP A 195 22.29 10.43 4.04
CA ASP A 195 21.92 10.26 2.63
C ASP A 195 21.74 11.62 1.95
N PRO A 196 22.54 11.97 0.92
CA PRO A 196 22.35 13.22 0.19
C PRO A 196 21.00 13.31 -0.54
N ALA A 197 20.29 12.20 -0.76
CA ALA A 197 18.95 12.23 -1.34
C ALA A 197 17.84 12.63 -0.33
N ALA A 198 18.11 12.55 0.98
CA ALA A 198 17.15 12.85 2.02
C ALA A 198 17.83 13.28 3.34
N PRO A 199 18.61 14.37 3.37
CA PRO A 199 19.24 14.83 4.59
C PRO A 199 18.25 15.57 5.50
N ASP A 200 18.42 15.42 6.81
CA ASP A 200 17.63 16.13 7.82
C ASP A 200 18.11 17.58 8.04
N ASP A 201 19.40 17.82 7.89
CA ASP A 201 20.01 19.16 7.93
C ASP A 201 21.10 19.34 6.86
N VAL A 202 21.37 20.61 6.52
CA VAL A 202 22.48 21.01 5.67
C VAL A 202 23.21 22.16 6.33
N GLU A 203 24.51 21.95 6.61
CA GLU A 203 25.35 22.92 7.31
C GLU A 203 24.77 23.37 8.67
N GLY A 204 24.12 22.46 9.41
CA GLY A 204 23.49 22.76 10.70
C GLY A 204 22.15 23.51 10.59
N ILE A 205 21.54 23.51 9.41
CA ILE A 205 20.23 24.13 9.15
C ILE A 205 19.26 23.06 8.69
N SER A 206 18.15 22.94 9.41
CA SER A 206 17.12 21.95 9.14
C SER A 206 16.56 22.09 7.72
N VAL A 207 16.39 20.94 7.07
CA VAL A 207 15.71 20.83 5.79
C VAL A 207 14.20 20.89 6.04
N VAL A 208 13.56 21.95 5.59
CA VAL A 208 12.10 22.12 5.71
C VAL A 208 11.37 21.32 4.64
N ARG A 209 11.96 21.22 3.44
CA ARG A 209 11.32 20.55 2.31
C ARG A 209 12.33 19.99 1.33
N VAL A 210 12.17 18.73 0.98
CA VAL A 210 12.82 18.09 -0.17
C VAL A 210 11.96 18.35 -1.40
N VAL A 211 12.47 19.13 -2.36
CA VAL A 211 11.73 19.55 -3.56
C VAL A 211 11.84 18.51 -4.68
N ARG A 212 13.04 17.96 -4.87
CA ARG A 212 13.34 16.92 -5.87
C ARG A 212 14.42 15.99 -5.33
N THR A 213 14.40 14.75 -5.77
CA THR A 213 15.44 13.76 -5.48
C THR A 213 15.88 13.08 -6.78
N ARG A 214 17.14 12.69 -6.83
CA ARG A 214 17.74 11.93 -7.93
C ARG A 214 18.09 10.54 -7.41
N ARG A 215 17.38 9.52 -7.89
CA ARG A 215 17.54 8.13 -7.41
C ARG A 215 18.84 7.47 -7.85
N GLU A 216 19.24 7.65 -9.11
CA GLU A 216 20.42 6.95 -9.67
C GLU A 216 21.77 7.50 -9.16
N GLN A 217 21.83 8.80 -8.88
CA GLN A 217 22.96 9.45 -8.23
C GLN A 217 22.41 10.22 -7.05
N ARG A 218 22.47 9.61 -5.87
CA ARG A 218 21.90 10.13 -4.62
C ARG A 218 22.18 11.63 -4.49
N GLY A 219 21.11 12.42 -4.50
CA GLY A 219 21.14 13.88 -4.50
C GLY A 219 19.73 14.45 -4.49
N ALA A 220 19.60 15.71 -4.10
CA ALA A 220 18.32 16.36 -3.88
C ALA A 220 18.40 17.88 -4.03
N LEU A 221 17.25 18.49 -4.36
CA LEU A 221 17.01 19.92 -4.22
C LEU A 221 16.20 20.15 -2.96
N LEU A 222 16.68 21.02 -2.09
CA LEU A 222 16.21 21.21 -0.71
C LEU A 222 15.86 22.68 -0.46
N VAL A 223 14.88 22.92 0.39
CA VAL A 223 14.59 24.23 1.01
C VAL A 223 14.94 24.15 2.48
N LEU A 224 15.76 25.09 2.94
CA LEU A 224 16.25 25.16 4.31
C LEU A 224 15.40 26.13 5.15
N ALA A 225 15.41 25.93 6.47
CA ALA A 225 14.63 26.74 7.42
C ALA A 225 15.00 28.23 7.43
N ASP A 226 16.19 28.58 6.95
CA ASP A 226 16.67 29.96 6.84
C ASP A 226 16.32 30.64 5.50
N GLY A 227 15.61 29.95 4.62
CA GLY A 227 15.15 30.46 3.31
C GLY A 227 16.11 30.27 2.17
N ARG A 228 17.28 29.69 2.44
CA ARG A 228 18.17 29.26 1.37
C ARG A 228 17.67 27.97 0.74
N MET A 229 18.13 27.75 -0.48
CA MET A 229 18.00 26.47 -1.16
C MET A 229 19.35 25.76 -1.11
N ALA A 230 19.32 24.44 -1.10
CA ALA A 230 20.51 23.61 -1.24
C ALA A 230 20.32 22.58 -2.35
N VAL A 231 21.38 22.28 -3.08
CA VAL A 231 21.40 21.13 -4.00
C VAL A 231 22.55 20.21 -3.62
N THR A 232 22.22 18.95 -3.36
CA THR A 232 23.16 17.87 -3.07
C THR A 232 23.32 16.98 -4.30
N GLY A 233 24.53 16.47 -4.54
CA GLY A 233 24.79 15.52 -5.61
C GLY A 233 26.22 15.58 -6.11
N GLU A 234 26.69 14.48 -6.70
CA GLU A 234 28.08 14.33 -7.18
C GLU A 234 29.13 14.63 -6.08
N GLY A 235 28.84 14.25 -4.82
CA GLY A 235 29.75 14.40 -3.68
C GLY A 235 29.89 15.82 -3.14
N VAL A 236 29.02 16.75 -3.55
CA VAL A 236 29.00 18.13 -3.04
C VAL A 236 27.61 18.56 -2.61
N VAL A 237 27.57 19.60 -1.79
CA VAL A 237 26.38 20.40 -1.49
C VAL A 237 26.65 21.86 -1.82
N ALA A 238 25.78 22.46 -2.63
CA ALA A 238 25.78 23.89 -2.90
C ALA A 238 24.59 24.53 -2.18
N THR A 239 24.82 25.58 -1.39
CA THR A 239 23.77 26.30 -0.65
C THR A 239 23.76 27.77 -1.01
N GLY A 240 22.59 28.39 -1.10
CA GLY A 240 22.48 29.83 -1.38
C GLY A 240 21.06 30.27 -1.72
N GLY A 241 20.91 31.53 -2.11
CA GLY A 241 19.63 32.02 -2.64
C GLY A 241 19.33 31.45 -4.03
N ALA A 242 18.06 31.51 -4.45
CA ALA A 242 17.61 30.95 -5.72
C ALA A 242 18.44 31.43 -6.93
N ALA A 243 18.76 32.72 -7.00
CA ALA A 243 19.56 33.28 -8.11
C ALA A 243 20.99 32.73 -8.16
N GLN A 244 21.64 32.53 -7.00
CA GLN A 244 22.99 31.96 -6.90
C GLN A 244 22.96 30.47 -7.28
N LEU A 245 21.98 29.73 -6.75
CA LEU A 245 21.82 28.30 -7.05
C LEU A 245 21.50 28.06 -8.54
N LEU A 246 20.69 28.92 -9.16
CA LEU A 246 20.39 28.87 -10.59
C LEU A 246 21.65 29.07 -11.44
N ARG A 247 22.51 30.02 -11.06
CA ARG A 247 23.81 30.23 -11.72
C ARG A 247 24.70 29.00 -11.61
N TYR A 248 24.79 28.41 -10.41
CA TYR A 248 25.51 27.17 -10.18
C TYR A 248 24.99 26.03 -11.05
N CYS A 249 23.67 25.81 -11.11
CA CYS A 249 23.07 24.76 -11.93
C CYS A 249 23.39 24.97 -13.42
N ARG A 250 23.29 26.21 -13.94
CA ARG A 250 23.66 26.55 -15.33
C ARG A 250 25.13 26.25 -15.63
N GLU A 251 26.04 26.47 -14.68
CA GLU A 251 27.45 26.09 -14.84
C GLU A 251 27.63 24.57 -14.88
N ARG A 252 26.90 23.82 -14.05
CA ARG A 252 26.93 22.34 -14.03
C ARG A 252 26.36 21.74 -15.31
N ILE A 253 25.26 22.28 -15.86
CA ILE A 253 24.70 21.88 -17.17
C ILE A 253 25.77 21.96 -18.27
N ARG A 254 26.54 23.07 -18.30
CA ARG A 254 27.61 23.28 -19.29
C ARG A 254 28.79 22.30 -19.11
N ARG A 255 29.08 21.90 -17.88
CA ARG A 255 30.18 20.97 -17.54
C ARG A 255 29.76 19.50 -17.46
N ALA A 256 28.47 19.20 -17.66
CA ALA A 256 27.94 17.85 -17.51
C ALA A 256 28.52 16.89 -18.56
N LYS A 257 29.14 15.80 -18.08
CA LYS A 257 29.77 14.76 -18.91
C LYS A 257 28.77 13.73 -19.44
N SER A 258 27.62 13.56 -18.78
CA SER A 258 26.56 12.64 -19.22
C SER A 258 25.25 13.38 -19.48
N GLU A 259 24.44 12.82 -20.38
CA GLU A 259 23.12 13.34 -20.70
C GLU A 259 22.18 13.29 -19.48
N GLN A 260 22.24 12.21 -18.70
CA GLN A 260 21.51 12.08 -17.44
C GLN A 260 21.89 13.15 -16.42
N ALA A 261 23.18 13.48 -16.28
CA ALA A 261 23.61 14.56 -15.39
C ALA A 261 23.11 15.92 -15.90
N ARG A 262 23.18 16.15 -17.22
CA ARG A 262 22.67 17.38 -17.84
C ARG A 262 21.16 17.55 -17.61
N ALA A 263 20.38 16.48 -17.82
CA ALA A 263 18.94 16.47 -17.62
C ALA A 263 18.57 16.78 -16.16
N TRP A 264 19.26 16.16 -15.20
CA TRP A 264 19.10 16.47 -13.78
C TRP A 264 19.34 17.95 -13.48
N TRP A 265 20.47 18.51 -13.92
CA TRP A 265 20.79 19.91 -13.65
C TRP A 265 19.84 20.89 -14.36
N GLN A 266 19.29 20.52 -15.53
CA GLN A 266 18.24 21.27 -16.22
C GLN A 266 16.91 21.26 -15.44
N GLU A 267 16.50 20.11 -14.93
CA GLU A 267 15.30 19.99 -14.10
C GLU A 267 15.42 20.83 -12.83
N VAL A 268 16.53 20.69 -12.09
CA VAL A 268 16.80 21.48 -10.88
C VAL A 268 16.78 22.97 -11.19
N ALA A 269 17.43 23.41 -12.28
CA ALA A 269 17.42 24.80 -12.69
C ALA A 269 16.00 25.32 -12.99
N GLY A 270 15.17 24.51 -13.65
CA GLY A 270 13.77 24.84 -13.92
C GLY A 270 12.97 25.05 -12.64
N VAL A 271 13.11 24.13 -11.68
CA VAL A 271 12.42 24.21 -10.39
C VAL A 271 12.89 25.40 -9.55
N VAL A 272 14.20 25.65 -9.48
CA VAL A 272 14.76 26.82 -8.77
C VAL A 272 14.24 28.13 -9.37
N SER A 273 14.13 28.21 -10.69
CA SER A 273 13.59 29.39 -11.38
C SER A 273 12.12 29.65 -11.05
N GLN A 274 11.31 28.60 -10.86
CA GLN A 274 9.91 28.74 -10.45
C GLN A 274 9.77 29.08 -8.96
N ALA A 275 10.63 28.52 -8.11
CA ALA A 275 10.64 28.78 -6.68
C ALA A 275 11.07 30.21 -6.35
N GLY A 276 11.99 30.80 -7.13
CA GLY A 276 12.42 32.20 -6.94
C GLY A 276 11.43 33.26 -7.44
N LEU A 277 10.30 32.86 -8.04
CA LEU A 277 9.22 33.74 -8.50
C LEU A 277 8.04 33.81 -7.52
N ARG A 278 8.11 33.11 -6.39
CA ARG A 278 7.07 33.07 -5.35
C ARG A 278 7.52 33.75 -4.07
#